data_AF-A0A7W1QSV1-F1
#
_entry.id   AF-A0A7W1QSV1-F1
#
_cell.length_a   1.000
_cell.length_b   1.000
_cell.length_c   1.000
_cell.angle_alpha   90.00
_cell.angle_beta   90.00
_cell.angle_gamma   90.00
#
_symmetry.space_group_name_H-M   'P 1'
#
loop_
_entity.id
_entity.type
_entity.pdbx_description
1 polymer ?
#
loop_
_entity_poly.entity_id
_entity_poly.type
_entity_poly.pdbx_seq_one_letter_code
_entity_poly.pdbx_strand_id
1 'polypeptide(L)'
;MGIAALGLGGLGAAGAFILKKREPRAEKRRGRKLEVGDVWARPGMRVIFRAELMPGRDSSERIFRVANVLPSGRVTLEGFAGEHMQKEFEALR
;
A
#
# COMPACT_ATOMS: atom_id res chain seq x y z
N MET A 1 18.90 52.48 42.93
CA MET A 1 19.19 52.59 41.48
C MET A 1 19.18 51.17 40.91
N GLY A 2 18.19 50.83 40.08
CA GLY A 2 18.06 49.49 39.48
C GLY A 2 16.61 49.03 39.28
N ILE A 3 15.87 49.82 38.52
CA ILE A 3 14.54 49.63 37.92
C ILE A 3 14.05 48.17 37.74
N ALA A 4 12.86 47.90 38.31
CA ALA A 4 12.00 46.77 38.02
C ALA A 4 11.45 46.86 36.59
N ALA A 5 11.51 45.76 35.83
CA ALA A 5 10.79 45.62 34.57
C ALA A 5 9.55 44.75 34.78
N LEU A 6 8.43 45.41 35.01
CA LEU A 6 7.08 44.84 34.96
C LEU A 6 6.73 44.56 33.50
N GLY A 7 6.90 43.31 33.06
CA GLY A 7 6.39 42.82 31.77
C GLY A 7 4.98 42.26 31.92
N LEU A 8 3.96 43.13 31.82
CA LEU A 8 2.55 42.76 31.67
C LEU A 8 2.30 42.26 30.22
N GLY A 9 2.47 40.96 29.99
CA GLY A 9 2.04 40.28 28.78
C GLY A 9 0.73 39.52 29.03
N GLY A 10 -0.38 40.05 28.55
CA GLY A 10 -1.71 39.47 28.74
C GLY A 10 -1.97 38.20 27.91
N LEU A 11 -2.84 37.37 28.47
CA LEU A 11 -3.88 36.52 27.85
C LEU A 11 -3.57 35.84 26.49
N GLY A 12 -3.53 34.51 26.54
CA GLY A 12 -3.72 33.67 25.36
C GLY A 12 -3.86 32.19 25.72
N ALA A 13 -5.04 31.78 26.20
CA ALA A 13 -5.40 30.37 26.36
C ALA A 13 -5.62 29.72 24.99
N ALA A 14 -4.57 29.18 24.37
CA ALA A 14 -4.67 28.22 23.28
C ALA A 14 -3.28 27.63 22.99
N GLY A 15 -3.08 26.33 23.28
CA GLY A 15 -1.83 25.65 22.89
C GLY A 15 -1.43 24.47 23.75
N ALA A 16 -2.38 23.67 24.23
CA ALA A 16 -2.06 22.29 24.57
C ALA A 16 -1.55 21.55 23.31
N PHE A 17 -0.78 20.48 23.54
CA PHE A 17 -0.24 19.53 22.55
C PHE A 17 1.15 19.87 21.96
N ILE A 18 2.17 19.79 22.82
CA ILE A 18 3.50 19.35 22.38
C ILE A 18 3.35 17.95 21.77
N LEU A 19 3.46 17.90 20.45
CA LEU A 19 3.32 16.71 19.63
C LEU A 19 4.40 15.67 19.96
N LYS A 20 3.93 14.53 20.45
CA LYS A 20 4.63 13.26 20.55
C LYS A 20 5.19 12.85 19.18
N LYS A 21 6.52 12.78 19.09
CA LYS A 21 7.31 12.25 17.96
C LYS A 21 6.81 10.83 17.62
N ARG A 22 6.02 10.71 16.54
CA ARG A 22 5.57 9.42 16.00
C ARG A 22 6.57 9.02 14.92
N GLU A 23 7.33 7.98 15.21
CA GLU A 23 8.07 7.22 14.21
C GLU A 23 7.12 6.83 13.05
N PRO A 24 7.61 6.83 11.80
CA PRO A 24 6.83 6.33 10.68
C PRO A 24 6.44 4.89 10.97
N ARG A 25 5.13 4.73 11.11
CA ARG A 25 4.37 3.51 11.35
C ARG A 25 4.58 2.53 10.20
N ALA A 26 5.76 1.92 10.13
CA ALA A 26 6.00 0.75 9.32
C ALA A 26 5.13 -0.39 9.87
N GLU A 27 4.40 -1.03 8.95
CA GLU A 27 3.82 -2.34 9.13
C GLU A 27 2.63 -2.48 10.09
N LYS A 28 1.58 -1.68 9.86
CA LYS A 28 0.20 -2.10 10.17
C LYS A 28 -0.66 -2.12 8.90
N ARG A 29 -0.39 -3.09 8.04
CA ARG A 29 -1.45 -3.79 7.30
C ARG A 29 -1.44 -5.22 7.81
N ARG A 30 -1.95 -5.45 9.03
CA ARG A 30 -3.18 -6.24 9.19
C ARG A 30 -3.44 -7.05 7.92
N GLY A 31 -2.82 -8.23 7.85
CA GLY A 31 -3.30 -9.31 7.01
C GLY A 31 -4.76 -9.49 7.37
N ARG A 32 -5.63 -8.88 6.56
CA ARG A 32 -7.02 -9.27 6.51
C ARG A 32 -6.90 -10.71 6.04
N LYS A 33 -7.10 -11.64 6.98
CA LYS A 33 -7.28 -13.06 6.74
C LYS A 33 -8.51 -13.15 5.84
N LEU A 34 -8.32 -12.86 4.55
CA LEU A 34 -9.30 -13.07 3.51
C LEU A 34 -9.61 -14.55 3.63
N GLU A 35 -10.85 -14.81 4.02
CA GLU A 35 -11.37 -16.14 4.23
C GLU A 35 -10.96 -17.00 3.03
N VAL A 36 -10.52 -18.22 3.32
CA VAL A 36 -10.00 -19.19 2.36
C VAL A 36 -11.16 -19.70 1.50
N GLY A 37 -11.76 -18.82 0.71
CA GLY A 37 -12.65 -19.16 -0.39
C GLY A 37 -11.85 -18.96 -1.66
N ASP A 38 -11.46 -20.06 -2.30
CA ASP A 38 -10.92 -20.16 -3.66
C ASP A 38 -10.15 -18.91 -4.19
N VAL A 39 -9.22 -18.37 -3.40
CA VAL A 39 -8.47 -17.19 -3.80
C VAL A 39 -7.38 -17.64 -4.78
N TRP A 40 -7.63 -17.40 -6.06
CA TRP A 40 -6.76 -17.82 -7.17
C TRP A 40 -5.36 -17.18 -7.16
N ALA A 41 -5.16 -16.11 -6.36
CA ALA A 41 -3.91 -15.38 -6.25
C ALA A 41 -3.56 -15.04 -4.80
N ARG A 42 -2.28 -14.88 -4.51
CA ARG A 42 -1.77 -14.47 -3.19
C ARG A 42 -0.67 -13.41 -3.36
N PRO A 43 -0.49 -12.47 -2.41
CA PRO A 43 0.67 -11.58 -2.43
C PRO A 43 1.99 -12.38 -2.51
N GLY A 44 2.92 -11.94 -3.35
CA GLY A 44 4.18 -12.62 -3.67
C GLY A 44 4.07 -13.73 -4.73
N MET A 45 2.86 -14.15 -5.10
CA MET A 45 2.66 -15.19 -6.12
C MET A 45 3.05 -14.69 -7.51
N ARG A 46 3.72 -15.55 -8.28
CA ARG A 46 4.05 -15.28 -9.68
C ARG A 46 2.83 -15.53 -10.55
N VAL A 47 2.56 -14.60 -11.45
CA VAL A 47 1.51 -14.69 -12.46
C VAL A 47 2.11 -14.32 -13.82
N ILE A 48 1.56 -14.90 -14.90
CA ILE A 48 2.06 -14.70 -16.26
C ILE A 48 0.92 -14.11 -17.07
N PHE A 49 1.10 -12.93 -17.68
CA PHE A 49 0.09 -12.37 -18.57
C PHE A 49 -0.02 -13.17 -19.86
N ARG A 50 -1.25 -13.32 -20.34
CA ARG A 50 -1.53 -13.90 -21.65
C ARG A 50 -0.84 -13.10 -22.75
N ALA A 51 -0.29 -13.80 -23.73
CA ALA A 51 0.40 -13.19 -24.86
C ALA A 51 -0.49 -12.18 -25.62
N GLU A 52 -1.79 -12.45 -25.67
CA GLU A 52 -2.81 -11.59 -26.29
C GLU A 52 -2.89 -10.20 -25.67
N LEU A 53 -2.61 -10.06 -24.37
CA LEU A 53 -2.71 -8.79 -23.65
C LEU A 53 -1.40 -7.99 -23.68
N MET A 54 -0.27 -8.66 -23.97
CA MET A 54 1.05 -8.02 -24.07
C MET A 54 1.75 -8.46 -25.36
N PRO A 55 1.26 -8.04 -26.54
CA PRO A 55 1.90 -8.35 -27.80
C PRO A 55 3.31 -7.76 -27.85
N GLY A 56 4.25 -8.50 -28.46
CA GLY A 56 5.64 -8.06 -28.59
C GLY A 56 6.50 -8.19 -27.33
N ARG A 57 5.99 -8.81 -26.26
CA ARG A 57 6.79 -9.17 -25.07
C ARG A 57 7.08 -10.66 -25.00
N ASP A 58 8.31 -11.00 -24.63
CA ASP A 58 8.68 -12.40 -24.40
C ASP A 58 7.92 -12.99 -23.20
N SER A 59 7.79 -14.31 -23.16
CA SER A 59 7.24 -15.04 -22.01
C SER A 59 7.88 -14.64 -20.68
N SER A 60 9.18 -14.36 -20.68
CA SER A 60 9.92 -13.94 -19.48
C SER A 60 9.52 -12.55 -18.99
N GLU A 61 9.18 -11.64 -19.91
CA GLU A 61 8.80 -10.25 -19.62
C GLU A 61 7.32 -10.10 -19.23
N ARG A 62 6.53 -11.17 -19.38
CA ARG A 62 5.12 -11.26 -19.00
C ARG A 62 4.92 -11.80 -17.58
N ILE A 63 6.00 -12.10 -16.86
CA ILE A 63 5.97 -12.65 -15.51
C ILE A 63 6.03 -11.51 -14.49
N PHE A 64 5.01 -11.43 -13.65
CA PHE A 64 4.92 -10.45 -12.58
C PHE A 64 4.64 -11.13 -11.24
N ARG A 65 4.84 -10.36 -10.16
CA ARG A 65 4.49 -10.77 -8.80
C ARG A 65 3.28 -10.00 -8.33
N VAL A 66 2.36 -10.69 -7.67
CA VAL A 66 1.19 -10.07 -7.05
C VAL A 66 1.65 -9.25 -5.85
N ALA A 67 1.37 -7.95 -5.85
CA ALA A 67 1.64 -7.06 -4.73
C ALA A 67 0.54 -7.16 -3.67
N ASN A 68 -0.73 -7.13 -4.08
CA ASN A 68 -1.87 -7.24 -3.18
C ASN A 68 -3.09 -7.85 -3.88
N VAL A 69 -3.95 -8.49 -3.10
CA VAL A 69 -5.26 -9.00 -3.56
C VAL A 69 -6.34 -8.08 -3.00
N LEU A 70 -7.16 -7.55 -3.91
CA LEU A 70 -8.25 -6.63 -3.56
C LEU A 70 -9.49 -7.43 -3.14
N PRO A 71 -10.38 -6.84 -2.32
CA PRO A 71 -11.65 -7.49 -1.95
C PRO A 71 -12.55 -7.82 -3.14
N SER A 72 -12.34 -7.18 -4.28
CA SER A 72 -13.04 -7.44 -5.55
C SER A 72 -12.58 -8.72 -6.26
N GLY A 73 -11.54 -9.41 -5.77
CA GLY A 73 -10.90 -10.55 -6.44
C GLY A 73 -9.89 -10.17 -7.53
N ARG A 74 -9.68 -8.85 -7.75
CA ARG A 74 -8.59 -8.32 -8.59
C ARG A 74 -7.27 -8.29 -7.85
N VAL A 75 -6.16 -8.21 -8.58
CA VAL A 75 -4.81 -8.11 -8.03
C VAL A 75 -4.10 -6.87 -8.53
N THR A 76 -3.24 -6.31 -7.70
CA THR A 76 -2.21 -5.35 -8.12
C THR A 76 -0.87 -6.06 -8.22
N LEU A 77 0.02 -5.56 -9.07
CA LEU A 77 1.30 -6.21 -9.38
C LEU A 77 2.48 -5.34 -8.93
N GLU A 78 3.60 -5.97 -8.60
CA GLU A 78 4.83 -5.26 -8.28
C GLU A 78 5.39 -4.58 -9.53
N GLY A 79 5.60 -3.25 -9.46
CA GLY A 79 6.18 -2.48 -10.57
C GLY A 79 5.29 -2.34 -11.81
N PHE A 80 4.04 -2.79 -11.77
CA PHE A 80 3.10 -2.70 -12.89
C PHE A 80 1.79 -2.07 -12.45
N ALA A 81 1.43 -0.96 -13.09
CA ALA A 81 0.29 -0.15 -12.70
C ALA A 81 -1.04 -0.84 -13.05
N GLY A 82 -2.09 -0.46 -12.31
CA GLY A 82 -3.46 -0.93 -12.54
C GLY A 82 -3.86 -2.15 -11.71
N GLU A 83 -5.14 -2.51 -11.86
CA GLU A 83 -5.76 -3.67 -11.25
C GLU A 83 -6.04 -4.71 -12.34
N HIS A 84 -5.79 -5.98 -12.04
CA HIS A 84 -5.83 -7.05 -13.00
C HIS A 84 -6.72 -8.20 -12.51
N MET A 85 -7.42 -8.86 -13.42
CA MET A 85 -8.30 -10.00 -13.17
C MET A 85 -7.63 -11.33 -13.55
N GLN A 86 -8.07 -12.42 -12.93
CA GLN A 86 -7.57 -13.78 -13.21
C GLN A 86 -7.48 -14.13 -14.69
N LYS A 87 -8.51 -13.78 -15.47
CA LYS A 87 -8.63 -14.08 -16.91
C LYS A 87 -7.53 -13.48 -17.80
N GLU A 88 -6.82 -12.48 -17.27
CA GLU A 88 -5.72 -11.80 -17.95
C GLU A 88 -4.41 -12.60 -17.84
N PHE A 89 -4.38 -13.55 -16.91
CA PHE A 89 -3.24 -14.40 -16.67
C PHE A 89 -3.43 -15.78 -17.29
N GLU A 90 -2.31 -16.43 -17.59
CA GLU A 90 -2.29 -17.83 -17.97
C GLU A 90 -2.65 -18.69 -16.74
N ALA A 91 -3.40 -19.78 -16.98
CA ALA A 91 -3.73 -20.73 -15.93
C ALA A 91 -2.43 -21.44 -15.47
N LEU A 92 -2.16 -21.40 -14.17
CA LEU A 92 -1.08 -22.18 -13.59
C LEU A 92 -1.47 -23.66 -13.67
N ARG A 93 -0.67 -24.42 -14.43
CA ARG A 93 -0.82 -25.87 -14.60
C ARG A 93 -0.06 -26.63 -13.52
#